data_AF-A0A1V6N6V7-F1
#
_entry.id   AF-A0A1V6N6V7-F1
#
_cell.length_a   1.000
_cell.length_b   1.000
_cell.length_c   1.000
_cell.angle_alpha   90.00
_cell.angle_beta   90.00
_cell.angle_gamma   90.00
#
_symmetry.space_group_name_H-M   'P 1'
#
loop_
_entity.id
_entity.type
_entity.pdbx_description
1 polymer ?
#
loop_
_entity_poly.entity_id
_entity_poly.type
_entity_poly.pdbx_seq_one_letter_code
_entity_poly.pdbx_strand_id
1 'polypeptide(L)'
;MAGLMHLFPQLTSKGFEKVEICWYNDTPTGDFIFDFHSEHKNVFIATGGSGHDFRFLPVIGKCIVGNFQRKLSRELLYKWKFPTQFRELFQGEVLTGDGSRGGPDRRELTAQELDTFDTALKAASSRPSKI
;
A
#
# COMPACT_ATOMS: atom_id res chain seq x y z
N MET A 1 -19.72 -7.77 2.39
CA MET A 1 -20.68 -6.63 2.35
C MET A 1 -21.03 -6.04 3.71
N ALA A 2 -20.51 -6.54 4.85
CA ALA A 2 -20.93 -6.07 6.19
C ALA A 2 -20.81 -4.55 6.40
N GLY A 3 -19.70 -3.93 5.98
CA GLY A 3 -19.53 -2.46 6.08
C GLY A 3 -20.53 -1.67 5.22
N LEU A 4 -20.79 -2.12 3.99
CA LEU A 4 -21.78 -1.50 3.11
C LEU A 4 -23.20 -1.65 3.67
N MET A 5 -23.54 -2.79 4.25
CA MET A 5 -24.85 -3.03 4.87
C MET A 5 -25.08 -2.10 6.07
N HIS A 6 -24.04 -1.82 6.85
CA HIS A 6 -24.13 -0.91 7.99
C HIS A 6 -24.30 0.57 7.57
N LEU A 7 -23.57 1.01 6.55
CA LEU A 7 -23.55 2.42 6.14
C LEU A 7 -24.61 2.77 5.09
N PHE A 8 -24.85 1.87 4.14
CA PHE A 8 -25.72 2.08 2.98
C PHE A 8 -26.51 0.80 2.64
N PRO A 9 -27.43 0.35 3.53
CA PRO A 9 -28.16 -0.91 3.35
C PRO A 9 -28.90 -1.00 2.01
N GLN A 10 -29.42 0.13 1.52
CA GLN A 10 -30.13 0.25 0.24
C GLN A 10 -29.26 -0.06 -0.99
N LEU A 11 -27.93 -0.01 -0.86
CA LEU A 11 -26.99 -0.36 -1.94
C LEU A 11 -26.60 -1.84 -1.91
N THR A 12 -26.86 -2.55 -0.81
CA THR A 12 -26.42 -3.95 -0.64
C THR A 12 -27.02 -4.87 -1.70
N SER A 13 -28.31 -4.68 -2.03
CA SER A 13 -29.01 -5.49 -3.04
C SER A 13 -28.51 -5.26 -4.46
N LYS A 14 -27.80 -4.16 -4.72
CA LYS A 14 -27.24 -3.85 -6.05
C LYS A 14 -25.98 -4.67 -6.36
N GLY A 15 -25.28 -5.14 -5.33
CA GLY A 15 -24.00 -5.83 -5.47
C GLY A 15 -22.88 -4.91 -5.97
N PHE A 16 -21.72 -5.49 -6.26
CA PHE A 16 -20.60 -4.77 -6.87
C PHE A 16 -20.64 -4.90 -8.39
N GLU A 17 -20.33 -3.81 -9.09
CA GLU A 17 -20.11 -3.83 -10.54
C GLU A 17 -18.75 -4.45 -10.89
N LYS A 18 -17.71 -4.09 -10.12
CA LYS A 18 -16.32 -4.53 -10.32
C LYS A 18 -15.61 -4.68 -8.97
N VAL A 19 -14.72 -5.65 -8.87
CA VAL A 19 -13.84 -5.90 -7.71
C VAL A 19 -12.44 -6.17 -8.21
N GLU A 20 -11.44 -5.47 -7.67
CA GLU A 20 -10.03 -5.61 -8.05
C GLU A 20 -9.13 -5.56 -6.83
N ILE A 21 -7.92 -6.13 -6.96
CA ILE A 21 -6.87 -6.06 -5.96
C ILE A 21 -5.95 -4.89 -6.32
N CYS A 22 -5.69 -4.02 -5.33
CA CYS A 22 -4.71 -2.94 -5.44
C CYS A 22 -3.48 -3.30 -4.60
N TRP A 23 -2.31 -3.33 -5.23
CA TRP A 23 -1.05 -3.60 -4.56
C TRP A 23 -0.33 -2.30 -4.20
N TYR A 24 0.23 -2.26 -3.00
CA TYR A 24 1.17 -1.24 -2.58
C TYR A 24 2.15 -1.85 -1.57
N ASN A 25 3.17 -1.09 -1.18
CA ASN A 25 4.16 -1.52 -0.21
C ASN A 25 4.24 -0.57 0.98
N ASP A 26 4.41 -1.18 2.15
CA ASP A 26 4.58 -0.51 3.43
C ASP A 26 6.05 -0.43 3.83
N THR A 27 6.44 0.69 4.45
CA THR A 27 7.70 0.78 5.20
C THR A 27 7.42 0.65 6.70
N PRO A 28 8.34 0.17 7.55
CA PRO A 28 8.04 0.02 8.98
C PRO A 28 7.58 1.32 9.67
N THR A 29 8.04 2.49 9.21
CA THR A 29 7.64 3.80 9.76
C THR A 29 6.46 4.43 9.02
N GLY A 30 6.09 3.94 7.85
CA GLY A 30 5.06 4.52 6.99
C GLY A 30 5.56 5.73 6.17
N ASP A 31 6.85 6.04 6.24
CA ASP A 31 7.48 7.09 5.47
C ASP A 31 7.93 6.61 4.08
N PHE A 32 8.09 7.55 3.15
CA PHE A 32 8.71 7.27 1.85
C PHE A 32 10.19 6.91 1.97
N ILE A 33 10.70 6.21 0.97
CA ILE A 33 12.13 5.96 0.77
C ILE A 33 12.52 6.66 -0.53
N PHE A 34 13.17 7.82 -0.41
CA PHE A 34 13.72 8.63 -1.49
C PHE A 34 15.21 8.81 -1.24
N ASP A 35 16.03 7.84 -1.65
CA ASP A 35 17.46 7.90 -1.37
C ASP A 35 18.27 6.97 -2.28
N PHE A 36 19.58 7.18 -2.31
CA PHE A 36 20.50 6.26 -2.95
C PHE A 36 20.65 4.98 -2.12
N HIS A 37 20.77 3.85 -2.80
CA HIS A 37 21.08 2.58 -2.16
C HIS A 37 22.45 2.64 -1.48
N SER A 38 22.57 2.08 -0.27
CA SER A 38 23.79 2.17 0.54
C SER A 38 25.02 1.51 -0.11
N GLU A 39 24.81 0.41 -0.84
CA GLU A 39 25.89 -0.37 -1.48
C GLU A 39 26.01 -0.10 -2.99
N HIS A 40 25.01 0.53 -3.61
CA HIS A 40 24.94 0.73 -5.06
C HIS A 40 24.80 2.22 -5.38
N LYS A 41 25.93 2.91 -5.50
CA LYS A 41 26.01 4.38 -5.62
C LYS A 41 25.21 4.99 -6.79
N ASN A 42 24.92 4.20 -7.82
CA ASN A 42 24.19 4.64 -9.01
C ASN A 42 22.71 4.23 -9.01
N VAL A 43 22.20 3.70 -7.91
CA VAL A 43 20.80 3.29 -7.76
C VAL A 43 20.11 4.26 -6.82
N PHE A 44 19.13 5.00 -7.34
CA PHE A 44 18.22 5.82 -6.55
C PHE A 44 16.89 5.11 -6.40
N ILE A 45 16.38 5.06 -5.17
CA ILE A 45 15.13 4.39 -4.84
C ILE A 45 14.08 5.45 -4.56
N ALA A 46 12.90 5.27 -5.18
CA ALA A 46 11.71 6.07 -4.91
C ALA A 46 10.51 5.14 -4.66
N THR A 47 10.27 4.78 -3.40
CA THR A 47 9.22 3.82 -3.02
C THR A 47 8.67 4.11 -1.61
N GLY A 48 7.88 3.19 -1.04
CA GLY A 48 7.39 3.26 0.33
C GLY A 48 6.09 4.04 0.46
N GLY A 49 5.19 3.88 -0.52
CA GLY A 49 3.96 4.65 -0.60
C GLY A 49 3.02 4.48 0.60
N SER A 50 3.12 3.34 1.30
CA SER A 50 2.45 3.04 2.58
C SER A 50 0.96 3.44 2.61
N GLY A 51 0.27 3.23 1.49
CA GLY A 51 -1.15 3.52 1.31
C GLY A 51 -1.54 5.01 1.23
N HIS A 52 -0.58 5.94 1.20
CA HIS A 52 -0.87 7.39 1.21
C HIS A 52 -0.23 8.20 0.09
N ASP A 53 0.60 7.60 -0.75
CA ASP A 53 1.33 8.27 -1.84
C ASP A 53 0.42 9.03 -2.82
N PHE A 54 -0.75 8.48 -3.16
CA PHE A 54 -1.63 9.04 -4.16
C PHE A 54 -2.11 10.47 -3.84
N ARG A 55 -2.33 10.80 -2.56
CA ARG A 55 -2.71 12.17 -2.15
C ARG A 55 -1.59 13.19 -2.41
N PHE A 56 -0.36 12.72 -2.57
CA PHE A 56 0.82 13.52 -2.87
C PHE A 56 1.18 13.56 -4.35
N LEU A 57 0.40 12.90 -5.23
CA LEU A 57 0.66 12.82 -6.67
C LEU A 57 1.08 14.17 -7.31
N PRO A 58 0.45 15.32 -6.99
CA PRO A 58 0.84 16.60 -7.60
C PRO A 58 2.22 17.13 -7.20
N VAL A 59 2.78 16.66 -6.08
CA VAL A 59 4.02 17.23 -5.48
C VAL A 59 5.13 16.21 -5.31
N ILE A 60 4.83 14.91 -5.28
CA ILE A 60 5.78 13.84 -4.96
C ILE A 60 6.98 13.82 -5.90
N GLY A 61 6.79 14.11 -7.20
CA GLY A 61 7.89 14.19 -8.17
C GLY A 61 8.91 15.28 -7.84
N LYS A 62 8.45 16.45 -7.33
CA LYS A 62 9.35 17.53 -6.90
C LYS A 62 10.15 17.12 -5.66
N CYS A 63 9.52 16.40 -4.73
CA CYS A 63 10.19 15.85 -3.57
C CYS A 63 11.26 14.82 -3.97
N ILE A 64 10.93 13.89 -4.88
CA ILE A 64 11.85 12.87 -5.40
C ILE A 64 13.07 13.53 -6.05
N VAL A 65 12.86 14.46 -6.99
CA VAL A 65 13.95 15.19 -7.66
C VAL A 65 14.75 16.03 -6.68
N GLY A 66 14.09 16.69 -5.73
CA GLY A 66 14.75 17.46 -4.68
C GLY A 66 15.65 16.60 -3.81
N ASN A 67 15.23 15.38 -3.46
CA ASN A 67 16.05 14.46 -2.68
C ASN A 67 17.21 13.90 -3.53
N PHE A 68 16.94 13.50 -4.77
CA PHE A 68 17.96 13.05 -5.72
C PHE A 68 19.09 14.08 -5.89
N GLN A 69 18.75 15.37 -5.98
CA GLN A 69 19.72 16.47 -6.09
C GLN A 69 20.29 16.94 -4.74
N ARG A 70 19.87 16.34 -3.62
CA ARG A 70 20.23 16.74 -2.24
C ARG A 70 19.91 18.20 -1.91
N LYS A 71 18.77 18.70 -2.42
CA LYS A 71 18.30 20.10 -2.26
C LYS A 71 17.15 20.27 -1.26
N LEU A 72 16.60 19.19 -0.71
CA LEU A 72 15.58 19.28 0.34
C LEU A 72 16.18 19.69 1.69
N SER A 73 15.33 20.03 2.64
CA SER A 73 15.74 20.25 4.02
C SER A 73 16.41 19.01 4.61
N ARG A 74 17.34 19.21 5.55
CA ARG A 74 18.04 18.09 6.23
C ARG A 74 17.07 17.12 6.90
N GLU A 75 15.97 17.64 7.43
CA GLU A 75 14.89 16.83 8.02
C GLU A 75 14.29 15.87 7.01
N LEU A 76 13.92 16.33 5.80
CA LEU A 76 13.33 15.48 4.77
C LEU A 76 14.33 14.48 4.18
N LEU A 77 15.59 14.91 4.02
CA LEU A 77 16.67 13.99 3.59
C LEU A 77 16.90 12.86 4.59
N TYR A 78 16.84 13.17 5.89
CA TYR A 78 16.97 12.18 6.95
C TYR A 78 15.75 11.28 7.05
N LYS A 79 14.55 11.87 6.98
CA LYS A 79 13.27 11.16 7.10
C LYS A 79 13.06 10.11 6.01
N TRP A 80 13.48 10.41 4.77
CA TRP A 80 13.27 9.52 3.62
C TRP A 80 14.52 8.75 3.20
N LYS A 81 15.50 8.63 4.10
CA LYS A 81 16.77 7.95 3.87
C LYS A 81 16.54 6.44 3.62
N PHE A 82 17.43 5.83 2.83
CA PHE A 82 17.45 4.38 2.65
C PHE A 82 17.70 3.68 4.00
N PRO A 83 16.77 2.84 4.48
CA PRO A 83 16.82 2.37 5.85
C PRO A 83 17.67 1.09 5.96
N THR A 84 18.93 1.24 6.33
CA THR A 84 19.85 0.10 6.51
C THR A 84 19.64 -0.65 7.83
N GLN A 85 19.01 0.00 8.81
CA GLN A 85 18.77 -0.57 10.15
C GLN A 85 17.80 -1.77 10.13
N PHE A 86 16.98 -1.92 9.07
CA PHE A 86 16.05 -3.04 8.96
C PHE A 86 16.67 -4.26 8.26
N ARG A 87 17.90 -4.18 7.75
CA ARG A 87 18.55 -5.28 6.99
C ARG A 87 18.55 -6.61 7.73
N GLU A 88 18.74 -6.58 9.04
CA GLU A 88 18.82 -7.77 9.90
C GLU A 88 17.49 -8.09 10.60
N LEU A 89 16.50 -7.19 10.53
CA LEU A 89 15.21 -7.32 11.21
C LEU A 89 14.16 -8.13 10.42
N PHE A 90 14.46 -8.52 9.18
CA PHE A 90 13.53 -9.29 8.33
C PHE A 90 13.43 -10.79 8.68
N GLN A 91 13.90 -11.21 9.85
CA GLN A 91 13.78 -12.60 10.33
C GLN A 91 12.44 -12.90 11.03
N GLY A 92 11.53 -11.91 11.17
CA GLY A 92 10.18 -12.08 11.73
C GLY A 92 9.14 -11.15 11.09
N GLU A 93 7.88 -11.19 11.55
CA GLU A 93 6.83 -10.25 11.11
C GLU A 93 7.17 -8.82 11.54
N VAL A 94 7.66 -8.00 10.61
CA VAL A 94 8.11 -6.61 10.86
C VAL A 94 6.93 -5.63 11.04
N LEU A 95 5.72 -6.04 10.66
CA LEU A 95 4.50 -5.24 10.76
C LEU A 95 3.55 -5.93 11.75
N THR A 96 3.63 -5.57 13.03
CA THR A 96 2.68 -6.03 14.04
C THR A 96 1.40 -5.19 13.94
N GLY A 97 0.29 -5.87 13.62
CA GLY A 97 -0.98 -5.24 13.24
C GLY A 97 -1.03 -4.99 11.73
N ASP A 98 -2.19 -4.89 11.10
CA ASP A 98 -2.99 -3.73 11.47
C ASP A 98 -4.38 -3.53 10.84
N GLY A 99 -4.74 -4.19 9.76
CA GLY A 99 -5.82 -3.68 8.91
C GLY A 99 -5.59 -2.26 8.31
N SER A 100 -4.57 -1.49 8.74
CA SER A 100 -3.73 -0.50 8.01
C SER A 100 -2.80 0.40 8.89
N ARG A 101 -2.91 0.42 10.24
CA ARG A 101 -1.77 0.53 11.24
C ARG A 101 -2.18 0.51 12.75
N GLY A 102 -3.17 -0.31 13.15
CA GLY A 102 -3.53 -0.51 14.57
C GLY A 102 -4.89 -1.14 14.84
N GLY A 103 -5.52 -1.74 13.82
CA GLY A 103 -6.69 -2.60 14.00
C GLY A 103 -6.31 -3.97 14.58
N PRO A 104 -7.32 -4.82 14.85
CA PRO A 104 -7.07 -6.20 15.28
C PRO A 104 -6.14 -6.94 14.30
N ASP A 105 -5.52 -8.02 14.78
CA ASP A 105 -4.61 -8.87 13.98
C ASP A 105 -5.15 -9.07 12.56
N ARG A 106 -4.22 -9.05 11.59
CA ARG A 106 -4.52 -9.21 10.17
C ARG A 106 -5.54 -10.32 10.00
N ARG A 107 -6.78 -9.95 9.70
CA ARG A 107 -7.85 -10.91 9.51
C ARG A 107 -7.57 -11.64 8.21
N GLU A 108 -7.00 -12.84 8.32
CA GLU A 108 -6.93 -13.77 7.20
C GLU A 108 -8.35 -14.14 6.79
N LEU A 109 -8.61 -14.10 5.49
CA LEU A 109 -9.86 -14.64 4.96
C LEU A 109 -9.90 -16.13 5.28
N THR A 110 -11.03 -16.60 5.80
CA THR A 110 -11.22 -18.04 5.97
C THR A 110 -11.21 -18.72 4.60
N ALA A 111 -10.91 -20.03 4.56
CA ALA A 111 -10.91 -20.78 3.30
C ALA A 111 -12.25 -20.66 2.54
N GLN A 112 -13.37 -20.58 3.27
CA GLN A 112 -14.69 -20.38 2.70
C GLN A 112 -14.90 -18.97 2.13
N GLU A 113 -14.37 -17.94 2.80
CA GLU A 113 -14.42 -16.57 2.29
C GLU A 113 -13.50 -16.38 1.09
N LEU A 114 -12.33 -17.03 1.07
CA LEU A 114 -11.45 -17.08 -0.09
C LEU A 114 -12.15 -17.72 -1.28
N ASP A 115 -12.77 -18.89 -1.10
CA ASP A 115 -13.50 -19.57 -2.17
C ASP A 115 -14.69 -18.73 -2.67
N THR A 116 -15.41 -18.09 -1.75
CA THR A 116 -16.50 -17.16 -2.10
C THR A 116 -15.98 -15.95 -2.87
N PHE A 117 -14.86 -15.39 -2.45
CA PHE A 117 -14.21 -14.25 -3.10
C PHE A 117 -13.68 -14.62 -4.47
N ASP A 118 -13.02 -15.76 -4.62
CA ASP A 118 -12.51 -16.29 -5.88
C ASP A 118 -13.64 -16.60 -6.85
N THR A 119 -14.73 -17.18 -6.36
CA THR A 119 -15.94 -17.44 -7.14
C THR A 119 -16.56 -16.11 -7.60
N ALA A 120 -16.66 -15.11 -6.72
CA ALA A 120 -17.15 -13.78 -7.07
C ALA A 120 -16.24 -13.07 -8.09
N LEU A 121 -14.92 -13.17 -7.95
CA LEU A 121 -13.94 -12.65 -8.90
C LEU A 121 -14.07 -13.31 -10.27
N LYS A 122 -14.20 -14.64 -10.33
CA LYS A 122 -14.42 -15.40 -11.57
C LYS A 122 -15.75 -15.04 -12.24
N ALA A 123 -16.80 -14.84 -11.46
CA ALA A 123 -18.10 -14.39 -11.97
C ALA A 123 -18.06 -12.93 -12.48
N ALA A 124 -17.29 -12.05 -11.83
CA ALA A 124 -17.11 -10.66 -12.25
C ALA A 124 -16.24 -10.54 -13.51
N SER A 125 -15.19 -11.37 -13.64
CA SER A 125 -14.29 -11.37 -14.81
C SER A 125 -14.91 -11.97 -16.07
N SER A 126 -15.98 -12.75 -15.93
CA SER A 126 -16.73 -13.37 -17.03
C SER A 126 -17.93 -12.54 -17.51
N ARG A 127 -18.25 -11.42 -16.85
CA ARG A 127 -19.27 -10.49 -17.35
C ARG A 127 -18.71 -9.74 -18.57
N PRO A 128 -19.37 -9.81 -19.75
CA PRO A 128 -18.96 -9.01 -20.88
C PRO A 128 -19.09 -7.53 -20.52
N SER A 129 -18.06 -6.76 -20.81
CA SER A 129 -18.10 -5.29 -20.73
C SER A 129 -19.27 -4.80 -21.59
N LYS A 130 -20.05 -3.83 -21.09
CA LYS A 130 -21.10 -3.17 -21.88
C LYS A 130 -20.55 -2.10 -22.84
N ILE A 131 -19.28 -2.24 -23.22
CA ILE A 131 -18.58 -1.38 -24.18
C ILE A 131 -18.33 -2.21 -25.44
#